data_AF-A0A4Q6APP2-F1
#
_entry.id   AF-A0A4Q6APP2-F1
#
_cell.length_a   1.000
_cell.length_b   1.000
_cell.length_c   1.000
_cell.angle_alpha   90.00
_cell.angle_beta   90.00
_cell.angle_gamma   90.00
#
_symmetry.space_group_name_H-M   'P 1'
#
loop_
_entity.id
_entity.type
_entity.pdbx_description
1 polymer ?
#
loop_
_entity_poly.entity_id
_entity_poly.type
_entity_poly.pdbx_seq_one_letter_code
_entity_poly.pdbx_strand_id
1 'polypeptide(L)' 'SDPSRRGCQLSLLFHENGKAIFDALTAQGIIADWREPDVIRIAPVPLYNSFEDVFRFYEVLRGF' A
#
# COMPACT_ATOMS: atom_id res chain seq x y z
N SER A 1 -1.08 -16.65 10.08
CA SER A 1 -0.84 -15.27 10.54
C SER A 1 -1.42 -15.13 11.95
N ASP A 2 -0.75 -14.40 12.84
CA ASP A 2 -1.23 -14.15 14.21
C ASP A 2 -1.78 -12.72 14.30
N PRO A 3 -3.12 -12.53 14.42
CA PRO A 3 -3.73 -11.20 14.44
C PRO A 3 -3.23 -10.30 15.56
N SER A 4 -2.81 -10.87 16.69
CA SER A 4 -2.30 -10.11 17.84
C SER A 4 -0.93 -9.48 17.58
N ARG A 5 -0.21 -9.97 16.56
CA ARG A 5 1.16 -9.55 16.23
C ARG A 5 1.23 -8.50 15.11
N ARG A 6 0.10 -7.90 14.71
CA ARG A 6 0.07 -6.85 13.69
C ARG A 6 -0.87 -5.69 14.02
N GLY A 7 -0.50 -4.50 13.56
CA GLY A 7 -1.39 -3.34 13.52
C GLY A 7 -2.18 -3.27 12.21
N CYS A 8 -2.48 -2.05 11.78
CA CYS A 8 -3.10 -1.77 10.48
C CYS A 8 -2.08 -1.67 9.34
N GLN A 9 -0.83 -1.36 9.66
CA GLN A 9 0.24 -1.19 8.67
C GLN A 9 0.66 -2.54 8.08
N LEU A 10 0.80 -2.59 6.76
CA LEU A 10 1.45 -3.65 6.00
C LEU A 10 2.65 -3.08 5.25
N SER A 11 3.76 -3.82 5.26
CA SER A 11 4.93 -3.55 4.43
C SER A 11 4.91 -4.53 3.27
N LEU A 12 4.80 -4.01 2.05
CA LEU A 12 4.75 -4.79 0.81
C LEU A 12 6.11 -4.69 0.12
N LEU A 13 6.81 -5.81 -0.02
CA LEU A 13 8.05 -5.90 -0.79
C LEU A 13 7.70 -6.24 -2.23
N PHE A 14 8.10 -5.38 -3.16
CA PHE A 14 7.96 -5.61 -4.59
C PHE A 14 9.28 -6.15 -5.13
N HIS A 15 9.22 -7.22 -5.92
CA HIS A 15 10.43 -7.83 -6.50
C HIS A 15 10.90 -7.07 -7.74
N GLU A 16 9.97 -6.37 -8.40
CA GLU A 16 10.21 -5.61 -9.63
C GLU A 16 9.37 -4.32 -9.59
N ASN A 17 9.90 -3.25 -10.19
CA ASN A 17 9.18 -1.99 -10.42
C ASN A 17 8.62 -1.30 -9.15
N GLY A 18 9.14 -1.57 -7.95
CA GLY A 18 8.61 -1.01 -6.71
C GLY A 18 8.48 0.50 -6.74
N LYS A 19 9.51 1.19 -7.24
CA LYS A 19 9.50 2.65 -7.33
C LYS A 19 8.47 3.19 -8.32
N ALA A 20 8.32 2.54 -9.47
CA ALA A 20 7.33 2.91 -10.48
C ALA A 20 5.90 2.70 -9.96
N ILE A 21 5.66 1.60 -9.23
CA ILE A 21 4.38 1.33 -8.57
C ILE A 21 4.08 2.39 -7.52
N PHE A 22 5.06 2.75 -6.68
CA PHE A 22 4.91 3.82 -5.68
C PHE A 22 4.56 5.17 -6.30
N ASP A 23 5.25 5.54 -7.38
CA ASP A 23 5.02 6.81 -8.08
C ASP A 23 3.62 6.81 -8.74
N ALA A 24 3.17 5.67 -9.28
CA ALA A 24 1.83 5.53 -9.84
C ALA A 24 0.71 5.61 -8.79
N LEU A 25 0.90 4.97 -7.63
CA LEU A 25 -0.02 5.09 -6.49
C LEU A 25 -0.14 6.56 -6.05
N THR A 26 1.00 7.24 -5.91
CA THR A 26 1.05 8.66 -5.53
C THR A 26 0.31 9.54 -6.54
N ALA A 27 0.51 9.31 -7.85
CA ALA A 27 -0.17 10.04 -8.92
C ALA A 27 -1.69 9.87 -8.90
N GLN A 28 -2.20 8.73 -8.40
CA GLN A 28 -3.63 8.46 -8.22
C GLN A 28 -4.20 8.96 -6.88
N GLY A 29 -3.40 9.70 -6.12
CA GLY A 29 -3.78 10.28 -4.83
C GLY A 29 -3.69 9.30 -3.65
N ILE A 30 -3.08 8.13 -3.84
CA ILE A 30 -2.86 7.16 -2.77
C ILE A 30 -1.53 7.51 -2.09
N ILE A 31 -1.62 7.98 -0.85
CA ILE A 31 -0.45 8.37 -0.07
C ILE A 31 0.05 7.16 0.72
N ALA A 32 1.26 6.71 0.40
CA ALA A 32 1.96 5.62 1.07
C ALA A 32 3.38 6.06 1.46
N ASP A 33 4.08 5.23 2.22
CA ASP A 33 5.46 5.47 2.60
C ASP A 33 6.41 4.54 1.82
N TRP A 34 7.44 5.14 1.20
CA TRP A 34 8.48 4.43 0.45
C TRP A 34 9.66 4.06 1.34
N ARG A 35 10.18 2.84 1.15
CA ARG A 35 11.38 2.33 1.82
C ARG A 35 12.26 1.59 0.84
N GLU A 36 13.52 2.02 0.78
CA GLU A 36 14.55 1.36 0.00
C GLU A 36 14.76 -0.11 0.42
N PRO A 37 15.06 -1.03 -0.52
CA PRO A 37 15.11 -0.79 -1.96
C PRO A 37 13.72 -0.77 -2.63
N ASP A 38 12.77 -1.59 -2.20
CA ASP A 38 11.51 -1.80 -2.93
C ASP A 38 10.30 -2.10 -2.02
N VAL A 39 10.22 -1.42 -0.88
CA VAL A 39 9.14 -1.62 0.09
C VAL A 39 8.19 -0.44 0.10
N ILE A 40 6.90 -0.72 -0.08
CA ILE A 40 5.81 0.26 0.11
C ILE A 40 5.07 -0.09 1.39
N ARG A 41 4.97 0.87 2.30
CA ARG A 41 4.20 0.75 3.56
C ARG A 41 2.85 1.43 3.41
N ILE A 42 1.80 0.66 3.63
CA ILE A 42 0.40 1.12 3.62
C ILE A 42 -0.22 0.87 4.99
N ALA A 43 -1.12 1.74 5.45
CA ALA A 43 -1.80 1.57 6.72
C ALA A 43 -3.25 2.08 6.62
N PRO A 44 -4.22 1.24 6.21
CA PRO A 44 -5.64 1.60 6.27
C PRO A 44 -6.08 1.72 7.74
N VAL A 45 -6.22 2.95 8.23
CA VAL A 45 -6.60 3.24 9.61
C VAL A 45 -8.13 3.14 9.75
N PRO A 46 -8.66 2.27 10.65
CA PRO A 46 -10.09 1.99 10.74
C PRO A 46 -10.99 3.19 11.03
N LEU A 47 -10.44 4.25 11.64
CA LEU A 47 -11.21 5.44 12.02
C LEU A 47 -11.67 6.27 10.81
N TYR A 48 -10.93 6.23 9.70
CA TYR A 48 -11.16 7.11 8.56
C TYR A 48 -10.90 6.48 7.19
N ASN A 49 -10.47 5.21 7.13
CA ASN A 49 -10.41 4.47 5.89
C ASN A 49 -11.56 3.48 5.79
N SER A 50 -12.11 3.40 4.59
CA SER A 50 -13.17 2.48 4.21
C SER A 50 -12.60 1.26 3.48
N PHE A 51 -13.42 0.22 3.32
CA PHE A 51 -13.08 -0.90 2.44
C PHE A 51 -12.98 -0.48 0.97
N GLU A 52 -13.69 0.58 0.57
CA GLU A 52 -13.60 1.15 -0.78
C GLU A 52 -12.24 1.79 -1.04
N ASP A 53 -11.63 2.45 -0.04
CA ASP A 53 -10.25 2.97 -0.16
C ASP A 53 -9.24 1.85 -0.41
N VAL A 54 -9.40 0.72 0.29
CA VAL A 54 -8.57 -0.48 0.10
C VAL A 54 -8.79 -1.08 -1.28
N PHE A 55 -10.03 -1.12 -1.76
CA PHE A 55 -10.34 -1.60 -3.10
C PHE A 55 -9.76 -0.69 -4.19
N ARG A 56 -9.86 0.63 -4.04
CA ARG A 56 -9.24 1.59 -4.97
C ARG A 56 -7.73 1.43 -5.02
N PHE A 57 -7.08 1.19 -3.87
CA PHE A 57 -5.66 0.85 -3.81
C PHE A 57 -5.35 -0.40 -4.64
N TYR A 58 -6.15 -1.46 -4.47
CA TYR A 58 -5.98 -2.70 -5.22
C TYR A 58 -6.15 -2.50 -6.74
N GLU A 59 -7.14 -1.73 -7.19
CA GLU A 59 -7.36 -1.50 -8.61
C GLU A 59 -6.19 -0.76 -9.28
N VAL A 60 -5.52 0.17 -8.57
CA VAL A 60 -4.30 0.79 -9.09
C VAL A 60 -3.15 -0.22 -9.14
N LEU A 61 -2.99 -1.06 -8.11
CA LEU A 61 -1.96 -2.10 -8.10
C LEU A 61 -2.17 -3.16 -9.19
N ARG A 62 -3.41 -3.54 -9.48
CA ARG A 62 -3.77 -4.58 -10.45
C ARG A 62 -3.31 -4.25 -11.88
N GLY A 63 -3.04 -2.97 -12.17
CA GLY A 63 -2.49 -2.53 -13.45
C GLY A 63 -0.99 -2.83 -13.65
N PHE A 64 -0.31 -3.37 -12.64
CA PHE A 64 1.12 -3.72 -12.64
C PHE A 64 1.32 -5.22 -12.45
#